data_AF-A0AAP0IWG9-F1
#
_entry.id   AF-A0AAP0IWG9-F1
#
_cell.length_a   1.000
_cell.length_b   1.000
_cell.length_c   1.000
_cell.angle_alpha   90.00
_cell.angle_beta   90.00
_cell.angle_gamma   90.00
#
_symmetry.space_group_name_H-M   'P 1'
#
loop_
_entity.id
_entity.type
_entity.pdbx_description
1 polymer ?
#
loop_
_entity_poly.entity_id
_entity_poly.type
_entity_poly.pdbx_seq_one_letter_code
_entity_poly.pdbx_strand_id
1 'polypeptide(L)'
;MFVTGVAYVITTATCMRAIQKSNCYHREGSGASCAYGNTFYMLLFGSSQIFFSQIPAFHKMEWLSSLATIMSFFYASIGIGLGAAKVAANGWIKGSISGVQTHTTPQKVWTVFQALGDIAFAYPYSLILIEIQDTLKSTPPESKTMKRASMFAILITTFFYLLCGGFGYAAFGDLTPGNLLTGFGFYEPYWLVDFANACVVVHLIGGYQVYSQPIFAFVEKFFAEKFPKSGFINNAYTIRVPLIPEFGITFFRICFRTAYVLATLGMALLFPYFNQILALLGALNFWPLAIYFPVEMYIVQKKIDRWSRRWIVLKGFSTACLFVSIVALVGCIEGLVTAKLG
;
A
#
# COMPACT_ATOMS: atom_id res chain seq x y z
N MET A 1 -6.40 1.51 5.96
CA MET A 1 -6.82 0.10 5.78
C MET A 1 -7.78 -0.07 4.60
N PHE A 2 -9.04 0.41 4.61
CA PHE A 2 -9.97 0.29 3.46
C PHE A 2 -9.39 0.85 2.16
N VAL A 3 -8.96 2.11 2.20
CA VAL A 3 -8.42 2.79 1.01
C VAL A 3 -7.06 2.18 0.58
N THR A 4 -6.33 1.49 1.48
CA THR A 4 -5.15 0.69 1.12
C THR A 4 -5.54 -0.47 0.19
N GLY A 5 -6.70 -1.08 0.43
CA GLY A 5 -7.28 -2.08 -0.47
C GLY A 5 -7.59 -1.52 -1.86
N VAL A 6 -8.10 -0.28 -1.94
CA VAL A 6 -8.32 0.43 -3.21
C VAL A 6 -7.01 0.60 -3.98
N ALA A 7 -5.95 1.07 -3.29
CA ALA A 7 -4.63 1.21 -3.89
C ALA A 7 -4.13 -0.13 -4.45
N TYR A 8 -4.28 -1.23 -3.71
CA TYR A 8 -3.84 -2.56 -4.16
C TYR A 8 -4.58 -3.06 -5.39
N VAL A 9 -5.88 -2.78 -5.52
CA VAL A 9 -6.65 -3.08 -6.74
C VAL A 9 -6.05 -2.36 -7.95
N ILE A 10 -5.75 -1.06 -7.80
CA ILE A 10 -5.17 -0.22 -8.88
C ILE A 10 -3.77 -0.69 -9.25
N THR A 11 -2.90 -0.92 -8.27
CA THR A 11 -1.51 -1.34 -8.49
C THR A 11 -1.46 -2.71 -9.17
N THR A 12 -2.25 -3.66 -8.70
CA THR A 12 -2.30 -5.01 -9.28
C THR A 12 -2.73 -4.94 -10.74
N ALA A 13 -3.79 -4.17 -11.03
CA ALA A 13 -4.27 -4.01 -12.40
C ALA A 13 -3.20 -3.36 -13.30
N THR A 14 -2.46 -2.39 -12.78
CA THR A 14 -1.36 -1.73 -13.49
C THR A 14 -0.22 -2.70 -13.80
N CYS A 15 0.16 -3.55 -12.84
CA CYS A 15 1.19 -4.57 -13.04
C CYS A 15 0.76 -5.67 -14.01
N MET A 16 -0.47 -6.18 -13.91
CA MET A 16 -1.00 -7.17 -14.87
C MET A 16 -1.07 -6.62 -16.29
N ARG A 17 -1.49 -5.36 -16.42
CA ARG A 17 -1.46 -4.65 -17.71
C ARG A 17 -0.02 -4.49 -18.22
N ALA A 18 0.94 -4.17 -17.36
CA ALA A 18 2.34 -4.00 -17.76
C ALA A 18 2.92 -5.30 -18.34
N ILE A 19 2.61 -6.45 -17.74
CA ILE A 19 3.00 -7.78 -18.26
C ILE A 19 2.42 -8.00 -19.67
N GLN A 20 1.14 -7.70 -19.87
CA GLN A 20 0.49 -7.92 -21.17
C GLN A 20 1.03 -6.98 -22.23
N LYS A 21 1.30 -5.72 -21.85
CA LYS A 21 1.91 -4.74 -22.73
C LYS A 21 3.33 -5.13 -23.15
N SER A 22 4.15 -5.59 -22.19
CA SER A 22 5.51 -6.11 -22.41
C SER A 22 5.50 -7.29 -23.39
N ASN A 23 4.67 -8.30 -23.14
CA ASN A 23 4.53 -9.46 -24.03
C ASN A 23 4.05 -9.10 -25.44
N CYS A 24 3.09 -8.16 -25.55
CA CYS A 24 2.58 -7.69 -26.83
C CYS A 24 3.67 -7.01 -27.65
N TYR A 25 4.42 -6.07 -27.05
CA TYR A 25 5.52 -5.39 -27.75
C TYR A 25 6.64 -6.33 -28.17
N HIS A 26 6.93 -7.36 -27.37
CA HIS A 26 7.92 -8.37 -27.74
C HIS A 26 7.44 -9.21 -28.94
N ARG A 27 6.16 -9.59 -28.97
CA ARG A 27 5.60 -10.43 -30.05
C ARG A 27 5.33 -9.67 -31.34
N GLU A 28 4.78 -8.47 -31.24
CA GLU A 28 4.27 -7.70 -32.39
C GLU A 28 5.21 -6.55 -32.82
N GLY A 29 6.27 -6.31 -32.04
CA GLY A 29 7.24 -5.25 -32.28
C GLY A 29 6.86 -3.91 -31.62
N SER A 30 7.82 -3.00 -31.54
CA SER A 30 7.70 -1.72 -30.82
C SER A 30 6.68 -0.73 -31.41
N GLY A 31 6.24 -0.94 -32.65
CA GLY A 31 5.25 -0.11 -33.34
C GLY A 31 3.79 -0.55 -33.16
N ALA A 32 3.51 -1.65 -32.47
CA ALA A 32 2.17 -2.20 -32.33
C ALA A 32 1.29 -1.37 -31.37
N SER A 33 -0.01 -1.24 -31.67
CA SER A 33 -0.99 -0.55 -30.82
C SER A 33 -1.45 -1.45 -29.65
N CYS A 34 -0.53 -1.76 -28.73
CA CYS A 34 -0.79 -2.59 -27.55
C CYS A 34 -1.52 -1.79 -26.46
N ALA A 35 -2.84 -1.58 -26.64
CA ALA A 35 -3.70 -0.87 -25.69
C ALA A 35 -4.56 -1.85 -24.89
N TYR A 36 -4.25 -1.99 -23.60
CA TYR A 36 -5.04 -2.79 -22.66
C TYR A 36 -5.67 -1.89 -21.60
N GLY A 37 -6.93 -2.15 -21.26
CA GLY A 37 -7.64 -1.46 -20.17
C GLY A 37 -7.30 -2.03 -18.80
N ASN A 38 -7.44 -1.22 -17.74
CA ASN A 38 -7.21 -1.67 -16.36
C ASN A 38 -8.42 -2.42 -15.77
N THR A 39 -9.64 -2.13 -16.24
CA THR A 39 -10.91 -2.62 -15.68
C THR A 39 -10.95 -4.13 -15.52
N PHE A 40 -10.57 -4.88 -16.56
CA PHE A 40 -10.57 -6.34 -16.51
C PHE A 40 -9.67 -6.89 -15.39
N TYR A 41 -8.46 -6.34 -15.25
CA TYR A 41 -7.53 -6.79 -14.21
C TYR A 41 -7.96 -6.37 -12.80
N MET A 42 -8.63 -5.21 -12.66
CA MET A 42 -9.24 -4.82 -11.39
C MET A 42 -10.34 -5.81 -10.98
N LEU A 43 -11.22 -6.21 -11.91
CA LEU A 43 -12.26 -7.22 -11.66
C LEU A 43 -11.65 -8.59 -11.32
N LEU A 44 -10.57 -8.98 -12.00
CA LEU A 44 -9.86 -10.24 -11.74
C LEU A 44 -9.27 -10.26 -10.33
N PHE A 45 -8.60 -9.18 -9.93
CA PHE A 45 -8.07 -9.05 -8.57
C PHE A 45 -9.18 -8.97 -7.51
N GLY A 46 -10.25 -8.21 -7.77
CA GLY A 46 -11.41 -8.16 -6.88
C GLY A 46 -12.04 -9.55 -6.68
N SER A 47 -12.16 -10.33 -7.76
CA SER A 47 -12.68 -11.70 -7.71
C SER A 47 -11.79 -12.63 -6.87
N SER A 48 -10.46 -12.54 -7.03
CA SER A 48 -9.54 -13.31 -6.18
C SER A 48 -9.64 -12.86 -4.71
N GLN A 49 -9.77 -11.57 -4.44
CA GLN A 49 -9.94 -11.05 -3.09
C GLN A 49 -11.26 -11.46 -2.44
N ILE A 50 -12.35 -11.65 -3.19
CA ILE A 50 -13.60 -12.22 -2.65
C ILE A 50 -13.33 -13.60 -2.06
N PHE A 51 -12.55 -14.44 -2.76
CA PHE A 51 -12.17 -15.77 -2.31
C PHE A 51 -11.20 -15.73 -1.12
N PHE A 52 -10.06 -15.05 -1.24
CA PHE A 52 -9.05 -14.98 -0.18
C PHE A 52 -9.58 -14.31 1.10
N SER A 53 -10.48 -13.34 0.97
CA SER A 53 -11.09 -12.69 2.13
C SER A 53 -11.97 -13.63 2.94
N GLN A 54 -12.39 -14.79 2.43
CA GLN A 54 -13.12 -15.78 3.24
C GLN A 54 -12.22 -16.58 4.20
N ILE A 55 -10.90 -16.52 4.02
CA ILE A 55 -9.96 -17.24 4.89
C ILE A 55 -10.02 -16.66 6.31
N PRO A 56 -10.18 -17.49 7.35
CA PRO A 56 -10.28 -17.03 8.73
C PRO A 56 -8.90 -16.76 9.34
N ALA A 57 -8.74 -15.53 9.82
CA ALA A 57 -7.69 -15.07 10.74
C ALA A 57 -6.25 -15.03 10.20
N PHE A 58 -5.46 -14.14 10.79
CA PHE A 58 -4.06 -13.87 10.43
C PHE A 58 -3.13 -15.08 10.57
N HIS A 59 -3.31 -15.90 11.61
CA HIS A 59 -2.45 -17.05 11.87
C HIS A 59 -2.55 -18.13 10.78
N LYS A 60 -3.72 -18.29 10.15
CA LYS A 60 -3.87 -19.20 9.00
C LYS A 60 -3.31 -18.62 7.69
N MET A 61 -2.89 -17.35 7.70
CA MET A 61 -2.32 -16.62 6.56
C MET A 61 -0.83 -16.33 6.70
N GLU A 62 -0.15 -16.93 7.68
CA GLU A 62 1.31 -16.82 7.83
C GLU A 62 2.06 -17.22 6.55
N TRP A 63 1.62 -18.27 5.86
CA TRP A 63 2.22 -18.70 4.60
C TRP A 63 2.08 -17.64 3.50
N LEU A 64 0.91 -17.00 3.42
CA LEU A 64 0.60 -15.97 2.43
C LEU A 64 1.38 -14.68 2.72
N SER A 65 1.51 -14.31 4.00
CA SER A 65 2.30 -13.17 4.44
C SER A 65 3.81 -13.39 4.22
N SER A 66 4.31 -14.59 4.51
CA SER A 66 5.69 -15.00 4.22
C SER A 66 5.99 -14.92 2.73
N LEU A 67 5.10 -15.48 1.90
CA LEU A 67 5.22 -15.43 0.44
C LEU A 67 5.21 -13.98 -0.08
N ALA A 68 4.28 -13.16 0.40
CA ALA A 68 4.21 -11.75 0.00
C ALA A 68 5.50 -11.00 0.36
N THR A 69 6.07 -11.26 1.53
CA THR A 69 7.34 -10.67 1.96
C THR A 69 8.49 -11.04 1.02
N ILE A 70 8.62 -12.33 0.68
CA ILE A 70 9.63 -12.82 -0.27
C ILE A 70 9.46 -12.12 -1.63
N MET A 71 8.23 -12.04 -2.13
CA MET A 71 7.94 -11.37 -3.40
C MET A 71 8.30 -9.88 -3.40
N SER A 72 8.18 -9.17 -2.26
CA SER A 72 8.65 -7.79 -2.16
C SER A 72 10.15 -7.63 -2.30
N PHE A 73 10.93 -8.51 -1.69
CA PHE A 73 12.38 -8.46 -1.87
C PHE A 73 12.77 -8.69 -3.33
N PHE A 74 12.11 -9.62 -4.02
CA PHE A 74 12.36 -9.86 -5.44
C PHE A 74 12.03 -8.66 -6.31
N TYR A 75 10.79 -8.15 -6.29
CA TYR A 75 10.43 -7.05 -7.20
C TYR A 75 11.22 -5.78 -6.90
N ALA A 76 11.53 -5.49 -5.63
CA ALA A 76 12.28 -4.29 -5.26
C ALA A 76 13.74 -4.39 -5.69
N SER A 77 14.37 -5.55 -5.49
CA SER A 77 15.75 -5.79 -5.95
C SER A 77 15.87 -5.73 -7.47
N ILE A 78 14.89 -6.31 -8.19
CA ILE A 78 14.83 -6.22 -9.66
C ILE A 78 14.64 -4.76 -10.09
N GLY A 79 13.71 -4.02 -9.49
CA GLY A 79 13.49 -2.60 -9.80
C GLY A 79 14.74 -1.74 -9.60
N ILE A 80 15.49 -1.97 -8.52
CA ILE A 80 16.78 -1.33 -8.26
C ILE A 80 17.79 -1.68 -9.36
N GLY A 81 17.94 -2.97 -9.67
CA GLY A 81 18.88 -3.44 -10.69
C GLY A 81 18.58 -2.86 -12.08
N LEU A 82 17.31 -2.87 -12.49
CA LEU A 82 16.85 -2.27 -13.74
C LEU A 82 17.09 -0.76 -13.78
N GLY A 83 16.82 -0.07 -12.67
CA GLY A 83 17.10 1.36 -12.54
C GLY A 83 18.60 1.67 -12.68
N ALA A 84 19.45 0.96 -11.94
CA ALA A 84 20.89 1.12 -12.00
C ALA A 84 21.46 0.80 -13.39
N ALA A 85 21.01 -0.29 -14.01
CA ALA A 85 21.39 -0.66 -15.37
C ALA A 85 20.97 0.41 -16.39
N LYS A 86 19.77 0.99 -16.22
CA LYS A 86 19.30 2.07 -17.09
C LYS A 86 20.10 3.35 -16.92
N VAL A 87 20.49 3.71 -15.69
CA VAL A 87 21.41 4.83 -15.44
C VAL A 87 22.75 4.60 -16.14
N ALA A 88 23.32 3.40 -16.00
CA ALA A 88 24.57 3.03 -16.68
C ALA A 88 24.43 3.11 -18.21
N ALA A 89 23.33 2.61 -18.77
CA ALA A 89 23.04 2.66 -20.21
C ALA A 89 22.80 4.08 -20.72
N ASN A 90 22.24 4.98 -19.91
CA ASN A 90 22.07 6.39 -20.28
C ASN A 90 23.42 7.13 -20.34
N GLY A 91 24.44 6.68 -19.61
CA GLY A 91 25.73 7.36 -19.47
C GLY A 91 25.71 8.63 -18.60
N TRP A 92 24.54 9.09 -18.17
CA TRP A 92 24.37 10.23 -17.26
C TRP A 92 23.10 10.09 -16.39
N ILE A 93 23.00 10.93 -15.37
CA ILE A 93 21.82 11.04 -14.49
C ILE A 93 20.80 11.99 -15.13
N LYS A 94 19.58 11.51 -15.39
CA LYS A 94 18.49 12.34 -15.95
C LYS A 94 17.77 13.18 -14.91
N GLY A 95 17.77 12.76 -13.65
CA GLY A 95 17.16 13.51 -12.55
C GLY A 95 17.90 14.82 -12.25
N SER A 96 17.15 15.82 -11.82
CA SER A 96 17.67 17.14 -11.42
C SER A 96 17.40 17.42 -9.95
N ILE A 97 18.28 18.19 -9.29
CA ILE A 97 18.07 18.67 -7.91
C ILE A 97 16.84 19.58 -7.83
N SER A 98 16.50 20.28 -8.92
CA SER A 98 15.30 21.12 -8.98
C SER A 98 13.99 20.32 -9.03
N GLY A 99 14.04 18.99 -9.15
CA GLY A 99 12.88 18.12 -9.29
C GLY A 99 12.17 18.29 -10.64
N VAL A 100 10.96 17.74 -10.73
CA VAL A 100 10.15 17.74 -11.95
C VAL A 100 9.87 19.16 -12.46
N GLN A 101 10.09 19.39 -13.75
CA GLN A 101 9.67 20.62 -14.42
C GLN A 101 8.15 20.65 -14.61
N THR A 102 7.53 21.77 -14.26
CA THR A 102 6.08 22.01 -14.42
C THR A 102 5.89 23.35 -15.11
N HIS A 103 4.74 23.54 -15.76
CA HIS A 103 4.47 24.75 -16.54
C HIS A 103 4.35 26.01 -15.66
N THR A 104 3.95 25.84 -14.39
CA THR A 104 3.73 26.96 -13.47
C THR A 104 4.23 26.64 -12.06
N THR A 105 4.62 27.67 -11.31
CA THR A 105 5.04 27.52 -9.91
C THR A 105 3.98 26.88 -9.01
N PRO A 106 2.67 27.23 -9.10
CA PRO A 106 1.64 26.60 -8.29
C PRO A 106 1.53 25.08 -8.54
N GLN A 107 1.57 24.64 -9.80
CA GLN A 107 1.56 23.22 -10.14
C GLN A 107 2.75 22.47 -9.55
N LYS A 108 3.92 23.12 -9.49
CA LYS A 108 5.08 22.56 -8.81
C LYS A 108 4.81 22.34 -7.33
N VAL A 109 4.24 23.34 -6.66
CA VAL A 109 3.90 23.27 -5.23
C VAL A 109 2.90 22.15 -4.95
N TRP A 110 1.85 22.03 -5.77
CA TRP A 110 0.86 20.95 -5.62
C TRP A 110 1.47 19.56 -5.81
N THR A 111 2.34 19.41 -6.81
CA THR A 111 3.08 18.16 -7.03
C THR A 111 3.97 17.81 -5.84
N VAL A 112 4.66 18.79 -5.25
CA VAL A 112 5.49 18.57 -4.04
C VAL A 112 4.62 18.16 -2.85
N PHE A 113 3.47 18.81 -2.65
CA PHE A 113 2.55 18.45 -1.57
C PHE A 113 1.97 17.04 -1.76
N GLN A 114 1.61 16.66 -2.98
CA GLN A 114 1.21 15.29 -3.28
C GLN A 114 2.33 14.29 -2.95
N ALA A 115 3.58 14.58 -3.32
CA ALA A 115 4.73 13.74 -3.01
C ALA A 115 4.98 13.58 -1.50
N LEU A 116 4.71 14.61 -0.68
CA LEU A 116 4.75 14.49 0.79
C LEU A 116 3.72 13.46 1.28
N GLY A 117 2.53 13.43 0.68
CA GLY A 117 1.52 12.41 0.94
C GLY A 117 2.01 11.02 0.56
N ASP A 118 2.62 10.85 -0.61
CA ASP A 118 3.18 9.56 -1.06
C ASP A 118 4.26 9.04 -0.09
N ILE A 119 5.15 9.93 0.38
CA ILE A 119 6.17 9.58 1.39
C ILE A 119 5.50 9.21 2.72
N ALA A 120 4.49 9.95 3.15
CA ALA A 120 3.77 9.67 4.39
C ALA A 120 3.04 8.32 4.32
N PHE A 121 2.51 7.95 3.15
CA PHE A 121 1.90 6.65 2.92
C PHE A 121 2.92 5.50 2.96
N ALA A 122 4.16 5.74 2.55
CA ALA A 122 5.21 4.73 2.46
C ALA A 122 5.56 4.08 3.82
N TYR A 123 5.22 4.73 4.94
CA TYR A 123 5.45 4.19 6.30
C TYR A 123 4.14 3.92 7.06
N PRO A 124 3.23 3.04 6.56
CA PRO A 124 1.90 2.84 7.14
C PRO A 124 1.89 1.88 8.35
N TYR A 125 3.07 1.58 8.91
CA TYR A 125 3.28 0.52 9.89
C TYR A 125 2.43 0.65 11.16
N SER A 126 2.16 1.89 11.60
CA SER A 126 1.36 2.17 12.80
C SER A 126 -0.05 1.57 12.75
N LEU A 127 -0.60 1.37 11.55
CA LEU A 127 -1.95 0.83 11.36
C LEU A 127 -2.09 -0.62 11.82
N ILE A 128 -1.06 -1.43 11.63
CA ILE A 128 -1.09 -2.88 11.90
C ILE A 128 -0.21 -3.27 13.10
N LEU A 129 0.51 -2.31 13.68
CA LEU A 129 1.45 -2.54 14.78
C LEU A 129 0.79 -3.27 15.97
N ILE A 130 -0.39 -2.81 16.39
CA ILE A 130 -1.10 -3.36 17.56
C ILE A 130 -1.59 -4.78 17.27
N GLU A 131 -2.10 -5.04 16.07
CA GLU A 131 -2.54 -6.38 15.65
C GLU A 131 -1.37 -7.36 15.60
N ILE A 132 -0.19 -6.92 15.15
CA ILE A 132 1.02 -7.75 15.18
C ILE A 132 1.44 -8.01 16.63
N GLN A 133 1.36 -7.01 17.51
CA GLN A 133 1.70 -7.17 18.94
C GLN A 133 0.85 -8.24 19.61
N ASP A 134 -0.45 -8.26 19.36
CA ASP A 134 -1.40 -9.22 19.94
C ASP A 134 -1.10 -10.69 19.52
N THR A 135 -0.35 -10.89 18.43
CA THR A 135 0.07 -12.23 17.98
C THR A 135 1.38 -12.72 18.58
N LEU A 136 2.14 -11.87 19.27
CA LEU A 136 3.45 -12.24 19.79
C LEU A 136 3.34 -13.12 21.04
N LYS A 137 4.33 -13.99 21.21
CA LYS A 137 4.48 -14.74 22.46
C LYS A 137 4.74 -13.77 23.61
N SER A 138 4.18 -14.09 24.78
CA SER A 138 4.27 -13.28 26.00
C SER A 138 5.70 -13.06 26.52
N THR A 139 6.66 -13.90 26.12
CA THR A 139 8.07 -13.83 26.54
C THR A 139 9.00 -13.87 25.35
N PRO A 140 9.94 -12.91 25.19
CA PRO A 140 10.16 -11.69 25.98
C PRO A 140 9.03 -10.64 25.77
N PRO A 141 8.97 -9.55 26.56
CA PRO A 141 7.92 -8.53 26.41
C PRO A 141 7.77 -8.06 24.96
N GLU A 142 6.53 -8.00 24.47
CA GLU A 142 6.18 -7.64 23.08
C GLU A 142 6.87 -6.35 22.64
N SER A 143 6.96 -5.37 23.53
CA SER A 143 7.65 -4.09 23.27
C SER A 143 9.12 -4.25 22.90
N LYS A 144 9.84 -5.24 23.46
CA LYS A 144 11.25 -5.50 23.11
C LYS A 144 11.37 -6.14 21.73
N THR A 145 10.57 -7.18 21.48
CA THR A 145 10.54 -7.90 20.20
C THR A 145 10.13 -6.95 19.08
N MET A 146 9.03 -6.22 19.27
CA MET A 146 8.53 -5.26 18.29
C MET A 146 9.49 -4.11 18.07
N LYS A 147 10.08 -3.51 19.11
CA LYS A 147 11.05 -2.43 18.90
C LYS A 147 12.21 -2.87 18.01
N ARG A 148 12.72 -4.10 18.20
CA ARG A 148 13.77 -4.66 17.34
C ARG A 148 13.25 -4.92 15.93
N ALA A 149 12.09 -5.55 15.79
CA ALA A 149 11.48 -5.86 14.50
C ALA A 149 11.14 -4.59 13.69
N SER A 150 10.49 -3.60 14.30
CA SER A 150 10.17 -2.31 13.68
C SER A 150 11.42 -1.57 13.24
N MET A 151 12.50 -1.60 14.04
CA MET A 151 13.77 -0.96 13.67
C MET A 151 14.35 -1.59 12.39
N PHE A 152 14.45 -2.93 12.32
CA PHE A 152 14.89 -3.59 11.10
C PHE A 152 13.96 -3.35 9.92
N ALA A 153 12.64 -3.42 10.13
CA ALA A 153 11.65 -3.16 9.08
C ALA A 153 11.82 -1.75 8.49
N ILE A 154 11.88 -0.71 9.34
CA ILE A 154 12.05 0.67 8.88
C ILE A 154 13.37 0.85 8.13
N LEU A 155 14.49 0.30 8.64
CA LEU A 155 15.79 0.40 7.96
C LEU A 155 15.77 -0.26 6.59
N ILE A 156 15.27 -1.49 6.49
CA ILE A 156 15.19 -2.25 5.24
C ILE A 156 14.27 -1.52 4.25
N THR A 157 13.07 -1.13 4.69
CA THR A 157 12.10 -0.42 3.85
C THR A 157 12.66 0.91 3.35
N THR A 158 13.30 1.70 4.21
CA THR A 158 13.92 2.98 3.84
C THR A 158 15.02 2.76 2.81
N PHE A 159 15.87 1.75 2.99
CA PHE A 159 16.92 1.39 2.04
C PHE A 159 16.33 1.09 0.65
N PHE A 160 15.32 0.22 0.56
CA PHE A 160 14.68 -0.10 -0.71
C PHE A 160 13.99 1.12 -1.34
N TYR A 161 13.29 1.95 -0.57
CA TYR A 161 12.62 3.14 -1.10
C TYR A 161 13.59 4.18 -1.64
N LEU A 162 14.68 4.45 -0.92
CA LEU A 162 15.71 5.37 -1.39
C LEU A 162 16.40 4.87 -2.65
N LEU A 163 16.69 3.57 -2.75
CA LEU A 163 17.30 3.00 -3.96
C LEU A 163 16.33 2.95 -5.14
N CYS A 164 15.10 2.48 -4.95
CA CYS A 164 14.08 2.46 -6.01
C CYS A 164 13.76 3.87 -6.50
N GLY A 165 13.50 4.81 -5.58
CA GLY A 165 13.22 6.20 -5.92
C GLY A 165 14.43 6.90 -6.54
N GLY A 166 15.61 6.71 -5.96
CA GLY A 166 16.87 7.31 -6.42
C GLY A 166 17.29 6.82 -7.80
N PHE A 167 17.43 5.51 -8.00
CA PHE A 167 17.77 4.96 -9.31
C PHE A 167 16.65 5.17 -10.35
N GLY A 168 15.39 5.10 -9.93
CA GLY A 168 14.26 5.41 -10.80
C GLY A 168 14.28 6.86 -11.30
N TYR A 169 14.52 7.82 -10.41
CA TYR A 169 14.63 9.22 -10.78
C TYR A 169 15.91 9.51 -11.59
N ALA A 170 17.03 8.88 -11.24
CA ALA A 170 18.25 8.99 -12.03
C ALA A 170 18.10 8.41 -13.44
N ALA A 171 17.32 7.34 -13.61
CA ALA A 171 17.11 6.66 -14.89
C ALA A 171 16.14 7.42 -15.82
N PHE A 172 15.09 8.02 -15.27
CA PHE A 172 13.97 8.57 -16.05
C PHE A 172 13.79 10.09 -15.92
N GLY A 173 14.34 10.73 -14.88
CA GLY A 173 14.19 12.16 -14.63
C GLY A 173 12.72 12.58 -14.53
N ASP A 174 12.33 13.62 -15.25
CA ASP A 174 10.95 14.14 -15.22
C ASP A 174 9.91 13.15 -15.79
N LEU A 175 10.36 12.09 -16.47
CA LEU A 175 9.52 11.03 -17.01
C LEU A 175 9.39 9.82 -16.07
N THR A 176 9.83 9.93 -14.81
CA THR A 176 9.71 8.83 -13.83
C THR A 176 8.24 8.43 -13.65
N PRO A 177 7.88 7.17 -13.92
CA PRO A 177 6.51 6.70 -13.72
C PRO A 177 6.21 6.51 -12.23
N GLY A 178 4.94 6.70 -11.83
CA GLY A 178 4.50 6.44 -10.45
C GLY A 178 4.74 5.00 -10.00
N ASN A 179 4.58 4.02 -10.91
CA ASN A 179 5.05 2.67 -10.71
C ASN A 179 6.35 2.45 -11.51
N LEU A 180 7.48 2.38 -10.79
CA LEU A 180 8.82 2.24 -11.38
C LEU A 180 8.90 1.15 -12.46
N LEU A 181 8.30 -0.01 -12.23
CA LEU A 181 8.40 -1.15 -13.14
C LEU A 181 7.72 -0.91 -14.50
N THR A 182 6.78 0.03 -14.58
CA THR A 182 6.10 0.37 -15.84
C THR A 182 7.00 1.14 -16.81
N GLY A 183 8.09 1.75 -16.32
CA GLY A 183 9.08 2.45 -17.13
C GLY A 183 10.00 1.51 -17.92
N PHE A 184 10.01 0.21 -17.58
CA PHE A 184 10.89 -0.79 -18.17
C PHE A 184 10.20 -1.70 -19.19
N GLY A 185 9.02 -1.35 -19.69
CA GLY A 185 8.26 -2.22 -20.62
C GLY A 185 8.97 -2.61 -21.94
N PHE A 186 10.11 -1.98 -22.26
CA PHE A 186 10.96 -2.30 -23.41
C PHE A 186 12.37 -2.79 -23.00
N TYR A 187 12.55 -3.13 -21.73
CA TYR A 187 13.84 -3.59 -21.22
C TYR A 187 14.06 -5.06 -21.60
N GLU A 188 15.24 -5.38 -22.13
CA GLU A 188 15.65 -6.76 -22.40
C GLU A 188 16.60 -7.27 -21.28
N PRO A 189 16.33 -8.44 -20.68
CA PRO A 189 15.29 -9.39 -21.08
C PRO A 189 13.89 -9.05 -20.51
N TYR A 190 12.87 -9.03 -21.37
CA TYR A 190 11.50 -8.62 -21.00
C TYR A 190 10.86 -9.52 -19.92
N TRP A 191 11.23 -10.81 -19.87
CA TRP A 191 10.73 -11.75 -18.86
C TRP A 191 11.05 -11.30 -17.43
N LEU A 192 12.17 -10.57 -17.23
CA LEU A 192 12.57 -10.11 -15.90
C LEU A 192 11.62 -9.02 -15.39
N VAL A 193 11.16 -8.14 -16.28
CA VAL A 193 10.17 -7.10 -15.98
C VAL A 193 8.81 -7.74 -15.69
N ASP A 194 8.43 -8.74 -16.47
CA ASP A 194 7.19 -9.49 -16.28
C ASP A 194 7.18 -10.23 -14.94
N PHE A 195 8.30 -10.89 -14.61
CA PHE A 195 8.50 -11.58 -13.34
C PHE A 195 8.39 -10.60 -12.16
N ALA A 196 9.04 -9.43 -12.24
CA ALA A 196 8.92 -8.42 -11.19
C ALA A 196 7.48 -7.92 -11.00
N ASN A 197 6.74 -7.68 -12.08
CA ASN A 197 5.33 -7.30 -12.00
C ASN A 197 4.46 -8.43 -11.43
N ALA A 198 4.75 -9.70 -11.77
CA ALA A 198 4.07 -10.85 -11.19
C ALA A 198 4.35 -10.98 -9.68
N CYS A 199 5.58 -10.73 -9.24
CA CYS A 199 5.92 -10.65 -7.82
C CYS A 199 5.11 -9.55 -7.11
N VAL A 200 4.94 -8.37 -7.72
CA VAL A 200 4.07 -7.31 -7.16
C VAL A 200 2.64 -7.82 -7.01
N VAL A 201 2.06 -8.45 -8.04
CA VAL A 201 0.70 -9.03 -7.98
C VAL A 201 0.55 -9.99 -6.80
N VAL A 202 1.47 -10.95 -6.65
CA VAL A 202 1.41 -11.94 -5.56
C VAL A 202 1.59 -11.27 -4.19
N HIS A 203 2.50 -10.31 -4.07
CA HIS A 203 2.70 -9.53 -2.85
C HIS A 203 1.39 -8.82 -2.43
N LEU A 204 0.72 -8.16 -3.38
CA LEU A 204 -0.49 -7.39 -3.11
C LEU A 204 -1.69 -8.27 -2.75
N ILE A 205 -1.73 -9.52 -3.21
CA ILE A 205 -2.74 -10.48 -2.75
C ILE A 205 -2.63 -10.69 -1.24
N GLY A 206 -1.43 -10.97 -0.73
CA GLY A 206 -1.19 -11.14 0.70
C GLY A 206 -1.33 -9.83 1.48
N GLY A 207 -0.79 -8.73 0.96
CA GLY A 207 -0.92 -7.41 1.56
C GLY A 207 -2.38 -7.01 1.78
N TYR A 208 -3.25 -7.23 0.79
CA TYR A 208 -4.68 -6.89 0.90
C TYR A 208 -5.32 -7.57 2.11
N GLN A 209 -4.98 -8.84 2.33
CA GLN A 209 -5.47 -9.61 3.47
C GLN A 209 -4.93 -9.07 4.78
N VAL A 210 -3.63 -8.73 4.86
CA VAL A 210 -3.01 -8.16 6.06
C VAL A 210 -3.72 -6.87 6.51
N TYR A 211 -4.16 -6.02 5.58
CA TYR A 211 -4.86 -4.78 5.94
C TYR A 211 -6.38 -4.91 6.12
N SER A 212 -7.01 -5.93 5.52
CA SER A 212 -8.47 -6.07 5.54
C SER A 212 -8.97 -6.93 6.70
N GLN A 213 -8.20 -7.92 7.15
CA GLN A 213 -8.61 -8.81 8.24
C GLN A 213 -8.89 -8.10 9.57
N PRO A 214 -8.16 -7.04 10.00
CA PRO A 214 -8.50 -6.32 11.23
C PRO A 214 -9.88 -5.65 11.14
N ILE A 215 -10.22 -5.10 9.97
CA ILE A 215 -11.55 -4.53 9.71
C ILE A 215 -12.61 -5.62 9.79
N PHE A 216 -12.36 -6.77 9.16
CA PHE A 216 -13.28 -7.90 9.21
C PHE A 216 -13.52 -8.38 10.64
N ALA A 217 -12.45 -8.56 11.41
CA ALA A 217 -12.53 -8.98 12.81
C ALA A 217 -13.29 -7.96 13.66
N PHE A 218 -13.00 -6.67 13.52
CA PHE A 218 -13.67 -5.61 14.26
C PHE A 218 -15.17 -5.57 13.97
N VAL A 219 -15.57 -5.58 12.70
CA VAL A 219 -16.98 -5.49 12.31
C VAL A 219 -17.73 -6.77 12.68
N GLU A 220 -17.16 -7.96 12.42
CA GLU A 220 -17.76 -9.23 12.83
C GLU A 220 -18.01 -9.28 14.33
N LYS A 221 -17.01 -8.91 15.15
CA LYS A 221 -17.14 -8.86 16.60
C LYS A 221 -18.20 -7.87 17.06
N PHE A 222 -18.18 -6.64 16.53
CA PHE A 222 -19.14 -5.60 16.88
C PHE A 222 -20.59 -6.04 16.62
N PHE A 223 -20.87 -6.63 15.46
CA PHE A 223 -22.21 -7.09 15.13
C PHE A 223 -22.62 -8.34 15.90
N ALA A 224 -21.69 -9.26 16.19
CA ALA A 224 -21.94 -10.43 17.03
C ALA A 224 -22.35 -10.03 18.46
N GLU A 225 -21.64 -9.06 19.06
CA GLU A 225 -21.93 -8.54 20.41
C GLU A 225 -23.25 -7.76 20.44
N LYS A 226 -23.53 -6.97 19.40
CA LYS A 226 -24.75 -6.15 19.33
C LYS A 226 -26.02 -6.97 19.05
N PHE A 227 -25.91 -8.06 18.31
CA PHE A 227 -27.05 -8.89 17.89
C PHE A 227 -26.82 -10.38 18.22
N PRO A 228 -26.70 -10.75 19.51
CA PRO A 228 -26.33 -12.12 19.91
C PRO A 228 -27.38 -13.17 19.50
N LYS A 229 -28.65 -12.78 19.35
CA LYS A 229 -29.75 -13.69 18.99
C LYS A 229 -29.93 -13.89 17.48
N SER A 230 -29.18 -13.17 16.64
CA SER A 230 -29.34 -13.25 15.18
C SER A 230 -28.65 -14.50 14.62
N GLY A 231 -29.44 -15.43 14.06
CA GLY A 231 -28.91 -16.59 13.34
C GLY A 231 -28.07 -16.22 12.12
N PHE A 232 -28.37 -15.11 11.44
CA PHE A 232 -27.57 -14.64 10.29
C PHE A 232 -26.12 -14.28 10.67
N ILE A 233 -25.93 -13.75 11.88
CA ILE A 233 -24.64 -13.26 12.37
C ILE A 233 -23.87 -14.36 13.08
N ASN A 234 -24.55 -15.13 13.95
CA ASN A 234 -23.88 -16.05 14.87
C ASN A 234 -23.98 -17.53 14.48
N ASN A 235 -24.83 -17.91 13.52
CA ASN A 235 -24.91 -19.31 13.10
C ASN A 235 -23.71 -19.64 12.19
N ALA A 236 -22.76 -20.40 12.75
CA ALA A 236 -21.53 -20.79 12.07
C ALA A 236 -21.71 -22.13 11.36
N TYR A 237 -21.44 -22.13 10.05
CA TYR A 237 -21.42 -23.33 9.21
C TYR A 237 -19.96 -23.73 9.00
N THR A 238 -19.60 -24.95 9.38
CA THR A 238 -18.24 -25.46 9.21
C THR A 238 -18.06 -25.98 7.79
N ILE A 239 -17.13 -25.40 7.04
CA ILE A 239 -16.76 -25.91 5.71
C ILE A 239 -15.49 -26.75 5.83
N ARG A 240 -15.56 -27.97 5.29
CA ARG A 240 -14.40 -28.85 5.10
C ARG A 240 -13.95 -28.77 3.65
N VAL A 241 -12.81 -28.15 3.41
CA VAL A 241 -12.16 -28.14 2.10
C VAL A 241 -10.93 -29.06 2.18
N PRO A 242 -10.68 -29.92 1.18
CA PRO A 242 -9.45 -30.70 1.13
C PRO A 242 -8.24 -29.76 1.21
N LEU A 243 -7.25 -30.09 2.06
CA LEU A 243 -5.98 -29.35 2.26
C LEU A 243 -6.06 -28.02 3.04
N ILE A 244 -7.23 -27.60 3.55
CA ILE A 244 -7.38 -26.38 4.37
C ILE A 244 -7.96 -26.75 5.75
N PRO A 245 -7.42 -26.23 6.87
CA PRO A 245 -7.97 -26.50 8.20
C PRO A 245 -9.43 -26.05 8.30
N GLU A 246 -10.27 -26.84 8.96
CA GLU A 246 -11.70 -26.56 9.14
C GLU A 246 -11.93 -25.11 9.58
N PHE A 247 -12.93 -24.48 8.98
CA PHE A 247 -13.30 -23.13 9.37
C PHE A 247 -14.79 -22.86 9.33
N GLY A 248 -15.26 -22.15 10.36
CA GLY A 248 -16.61 -21.66 10.45
C GLY A 248 -16.82 -20.43 9.57
N ILE A 249 -17.89 -20.45 8.78
CA ILE A 249 -18.37 -19.32 8.00
C ILE A 249 -19.77 -18.97 8.49
N THR A 250 -20.04 -17.68 8.70
CA THR A 250 -21.38 -17.16 8.95
C THR A 250 -21.88 -16.46 7.69
N PHE A 251 -23.20 -16.40 7.48
CA PHE A 251 -23.76 -15.67 6.34
C PHE A 251 -23.37 -14.19 6.38
N PHE A 252 -23.39 -13.58 7.58
CA PHE A 252 -22.90 -12.22 7.79
C PHE A 252 -21.47 -12.03 7.28
N ARG A 253 -20.55 -12.95 7.60
CA ARG A 253 -19.16 -12.89 7.13
C ARG A 253 -19.09 -12.86 5.61
N ILE A 254 -19.78 -13.78 4.92
CA ILE A 254 -19.75 -13.84 3.44
C ILE A 254 -20.24 -12.51 2.87
N CYS A 255 -21.43 -12.07 3.30
CA CYS A 255 -22.06 -10.85 2.79
C CYS A 255 -21.20 -9.61 3.04
N PHE A 256 -20.74 -9.42 4.29
CA PHE A 256 -19.96 -8.24 4.67
C PHE A 256 -18.60 -8.20 3.98
N ARG A 257 -17.84 -9.29 3.99
CA ARG A 257 -16.51 -9.32 3.37
C ARG A 257 -16.60 -9.15 1.85
N THR A 258 -17.61 -9.74 1.22
CA THR A 258 -17.85 -9.55 -0.22
C THR A 258 -18.23 -8.10 -0.52
N ALA A 259 -19.15 -7.50 0.25
CA ALA A 259 -19.53 -6.10 0.10
C ALA A 259 -18.34 -5.16 0.29
N TYR A 260 -17.46 -5.44 1.25
CA TYR A 260 -16.22 -4.70 1.47
C TYR A 260 -15.29 -4.76 0.24
N VAL A 261 -15.07 -5.95 -0.33
CA VAL A 261 -14.24 -6.11 -1.54
C VAL A 261 -14.88 -5.42 -2.75
N LEU A 262 -16.20 -5.51 -2.90
CA LEU A 262 -16.92 -4.80 -3.96
C LEU A 262 -16.82 -3.28 -3.79
N ALA A 263 -16.82 -2.78 -2.55
CA ALA A 263 -16.65 -1.36 -2.26
C ALA A 263 -15.22 -0.88 -2.59
N THR A 264 -14.18 -1.64 -2.23
CA THR A 264 -12.79 -1.27 -2.60
C THR A 264 -12.59 -1.31 -4.11
N LEU A 265 -13.16 -2.31 -4.79
CA LEU A 265 -13.16 -2.43 -6.24
C LEU A 265 -13.92 -1.28 -6.92
N GLY A 266 -15.12 -0.95 -6.45
CA GLY A 266 -15.92 0.15 -6.98
C GLY A 266 -15.20 1.49 -6.87
N MET A 267 -14.57 1.76 -5.73
CA MET A 267 -13.75 2.96 -5.55
C MET A 267 -12.55 3.00 -6.49
N ALA A 268 -11.87 1.86 -6.70
CA ALA A 268 -10.73 1.77 -7.63
C ALA A 268 -11.14 2.02 -9.09
N LEU A 269 -12.34 1.57 -9.49
CA LEU A 269 -12.90 1.81 -10.81
C LEU A 269 -13.30 3.28 -11.02
N LEU A 270 -13.81 3.95 -9.98
CA LEU A 270 -14.21 5.36 -10.05
C LEU A 270 -13.02 6.33 -10.07
N PHE A 271 -11.91 5.96 -9.41
CA PHE A 271 -10.72 6.81 -9.28
C PHE A 271 -9.46 5.99 -9.54
N PRO A 272 -9.10 5.67 -10.79
CA PRO A 272 -7.93 4.83 -11.10
C PRO A 272 -6.60 5.62 -11.07
N TYR A 273 -6.45 6.56 -10.14
CA TYR A 273 -5.31 7.49 -10.06
C TYR A 273 -4.34 7.05 -8.96
N PHE A 274 -3.29 6.32 -9.36
CA PHE A 274 -2.36 5.65 -8.44
C PHE A 274 -1.72 6.62 -7.43
N ASN A 275 -0.95 7.63 -7.88
CA ASN A 275 -0.23 8.52 -6.97
C ASN A 275 -1.20 9.37 -6.13
N GLN A 276 -2.28 9.88 -6.71
CA GLN A 276 -3.24 10.72 -6.00
C GLN A 276 -3.91 9.96 -4.85
N ILE A 277 -4.23 8.67 -5.04
CA ILE A 277 -4.82 7.83 -3.98
C ILE A 277 -3.79 7.51 -2.90
N LEU A 278 -2.54 7.22 -3.26
CA LEU A 278 -1.48 6.99 -2.28
C LEU A 278 -1.20 8.26 -1.45
N ALA A 279 -1.14 9.41 -2.09
CA ALA A 279 -0.96 10.68 -1.41
C ALA A 279 -2.14 11.01 -0.47
N LEU A 280 -3.38 10.79 -0.92
CA LEU A 280 -4.58 10.95 -0.09
C LEU A 280 -4.55 10.02 1.13
N LEU A 281 -4.13 8.78 0.92
CA LEU A 281 -3.94 7.80 2.00
C LEU A 281 -2.92 8.25 3.03
N GLY A 282 -1.76 8.71 2.57
CA GLY A 282 -0.72 9.24 3.45
C GLY A 282 -1.21 10.44 4.24
N ALA A 283 -1.79 11.43 3.55
CA ALA A 283 -2.29 12.65 4.17
C ALA A 283 -3.36 12.38 5.26
N LEU A 284 -4.30 11.48 5.01
CA LEU A 284 -5.38 11.19 5.96
C LEU A 284 -4.94 10.31 7.14
N ASN A 285 -4.02 9.38 6.95
CA ASN A 285 -3.64 8.43 8.00
C ASN A 285 -2.43 8.89 8.82
N PHE A 286 -1.49 9.62 8.21
CA PHE A 286 -0.20 9.95 8.82
C PHE A 286 -0.35 10.73 10.11
N TRP A 287 -0.95 11.92 10.10
CA TRP A 287 -1.07 12.70 11.32
C TRP A 287 -1.92 12.03 12.40
N PRO A 288 -3.18 11.64 12.18
CA PRO A 288 -4.00 11.14 13.27
C PRO A 288 -3.41 9.85 13.84
N LEU A 289 -3.11 8.85 13.00
CA LEU A 289 -2.82 7.49 13.44
C LEU A 289 -1.32 7.25 13.69
N ALA A 290 -0.42 7.84 12.91
CA ALA A 290 1.01 7.63 13.10
C ALA A 290 1.65 8.63 14.08
N ILE A 291 1.08 9.83 14.23
CA ILE A 291 1.70 10.91 15.01
C ILE A 291 0.87 11.29 16.23
N TYR A 292 -0.33 11.82 16.04
CA TYR A 292 -1.17 12.39 17.11
C TYR A 292 -1.52 11.36 18.18
N PHE A 293 -2.14 10.24 17.79
CA PHE A 293 -2.54 9.20 18.75
C PHE A 293 -1.35 8.69 19.59
N PRO A 294 -0.22 8.24 18.99
CA PRO A 294 0.95 7.81 19.75
C PRO A 294 1.55 8.88 20.65
N VAL A 295 1.61 10.14 20.19
CA VAL A 295 2.13 11.26 20.99
C VAL A 295 1.25 11.53 22.21
N GLU A 296 -0.08 11.59 22.04
CA GLU A 296 -1.01 11.77 23.16
C GLU A 296 -0.93 10.60 24.15
N MET A 297 -0.93 9.36 23.64
CA MET A 297 -0.78 8.17 24.46
C MET A 297 0.51 8.22 25.29
N TYR A 298 1.62 8.64 24.68
CA TYR A 298 2.89 8.78 25.39
C TYR A 298 2.86 9.85 26.48
N ILE A 299 2.29 11.02 26.19
CA ILE A 299 2.14 12.12 27.17
C ILE A 299 1.32 11.67 28.38
N VAL A 300 0.18 11.00 28.14
CA VAL A 300 -0.71 10.51 29.19
C VAL A 300 -0.04 9.39 29.99
N GLN A 301 0.54 8.39 29.31
CA GLN A 301 1.16 7.23 29.96
C GLN A 301 2.38 7.64 30.81
N LYS A 302 3.20 8.58 30.32
CA LYS A 302 4.38 9.07 31.04
C LYS A 302 4.08 10.24 31.99
N LYS A 303 2.82 10.66 32.09
CA LYS A 303 2.37 11.79 32.93
C LYS A 303 3.25 13.02 32.74
N ILE A 304 3.51 13.39 31.49
CA ILE A 304 4.40 14.51 31.17
C ILE A 304 3.69 15.82 31.54
N ASP A 305 4.32 16.63 32.38
CA ASP A 305 3.78 17.92 32.80
C ASP A 305 3.52 18.84 31.60
N ARG A 306 2.34 19.46 31.60
CA ARG A 306 1.96 20.46 30.61
C ARG A 306 2.98 21.61 30.64
N TRP A 307 3.32 22.12 29.47
CA TRP A 307 4.32 23.18 29.28
C TRP A 307 5.76 22.84 29.67
N SER A 308 6.05 21.61 30.09
CA SER A 308 7.44 21.15 30.16
C SER A 308 8.09 21.19 28.78
N ARG A 309 9.42 21.33 28.73
CA ARG A 309 10.17 21.32 27.45
C ARG A 309 9.85 20.08 26.60
N ARG A 310 9.70 18.92 27.23
CA ARG A 310 9.34 17.66 26.53
C ARG A 310 7.93 17.73 25.94
N TRP A 311 6.97 18.25 26.68
CA TRP A 311 5.60 18.43 26.20
C TRP A 311 5.54 19.38 25.00
N ILE A 312 6.24 20.52 25.09
CA ILE A 312 6.29 21.52 24.00
C ILE A 312 6.89 20.90 22.73
N VAL A 313 7.99 20.15 22.84
CA VAL A 313 8.62 19.48 21.70
C VAL A 313 7.68 18.45 21.06
N LEU A 314 7.02 17.61 21.87
CA LEU A 314 6.09 16.58 21.36
C LEU A 314 4.86 17.18 20.69
N LYS A 315 4.24 18.21 21.30
CA LYS A 315 3.10 18.92 20.71
C LYS A 315 3.50 19.69 19.47
N GLY A 316 4.63 20.41 19.50
CA GLY A 316 5.15 21.12 18.34
C GLY A 316 5.43 20.19 17.16
N PHE A 317 6.04 19.02 17.41
CA PHE A 317 6.23 17.99 16.40
C PHE A 317 4.90 17.49 15.82
N SER A 318 3.93 17.15 16.67
CA SER A 318 2.60 16.71 16.23
C SER A 318 1.90 17.79 15.39
N THR A 319 1.95 19.05 15.80
CA THR A 319 1.39 20.18 15.05
C THR A 319 2.10 20.40 13.72
N ALA A 320 3.43 20.27 13.64
CA ALA A 320 4.15 20.36 12.37
C ALA A 320 3.71 19.25 11.40
N CYS A 321 3.56 18.01 11.88
CA CYS A 321 3.05 16.89 11.07
C CYS A 321 1.59 17.08 10.65
N LEU A 322 0.78 17.80 11.45
CA LEU A 322 -0.58 18.18 11.05
C LEU A 322 -0.54 19.09 9.83
N PHE A 323 0.30 20.13 9.85
CA PHE A 323 0.46 21.02 8.71
C PHE A 323 0.91 20.27 7.46
N VAL A 324 1.89 19.36 7.58
CA VAL A 324 2.33 18.49 6.48
C VAL A 324 1.16 17.67 5.91
N SER A 325 0.32 17.11 6.78
CA SER A 325 -0.85 16.31 6.35
C SER A 325 -1.90 17.17 5.66
N ILE A 326 -2.14 18.39 6.14
CA ILE A 326 -3.09 19.33 5.52
C ILE A 326 -2.61 19.74 4.14
N VAL A 327 -1.34 20.15 3.98
CA VAL A 327 -0.83 20.55 2.67
C VAL A 327 -0.81 19.37 1.70
N ALA A 328 -0.44 18.17 2.17
CA ALA A 328 -0.48 16.95 1.35
C ALA A 328 -1.90 16.61 0.90
N LEU A 329 -2.90 16.79 1.77
CA LEU A 329 -4.31 16.61 1.44
C LEU A 329 -4.76 17.60 0.36
N VAL A 330 -4.37 18.87 0.47
CA VAL A 330 -4.69 19.88 -0.55
C VAL A 330 -4.05 19.53 -1.89
N GLY A 331 -2.76 19.16 -1.88
CA GLY A 331 -2.03 18.78 -3.09
C GLY A 331 -2.61 17.55 -3.79
N CYS A 332 -3.03 16.52 -3.04
CA CYS A 332 -3.61 15.33 -3.65
C CYS A 332 -5.05 15.56 -4.16
N ILE A 333 -5.84 16.40 -3.51
CA ILE A 333 -7.17 16.80 -4.00
C ILE A 333 -7.02 17.60 -5.30
N GLU A 334 -6.11 18.58 -5.35
CA GLU A 334 -5.83 19.33 -6.58
C GLU A 334 -5.37 18.38 -7.69
N GLY A 335 -4.40 17.51 -7.41
CA GLY A 335 -3.92 16.53 -8.38
C GLY A 335 -5.01 15.58 -8.89
N LEU A 336 -5.98 15.22 -8.03
CA LEU A 336 -7.13 14.39 -8.41
C LEU A 336 -8.14 15.15 -9.27
N VAL A 337 -8.42 16.40 -8.93
CA VAL A 337 -9.34 17.28 -9.67
C VAL A 337 -8.77 17.57 -11.05
N THR A 338 -7.52 17.98 -11.14
CA THR A 338 -6.81 18.24 -12.41
C THR A 338 -6.73 16.98 -13.28
N ALA A 339 -6.44 15.82 -12.69
CA ALA A 339 -6.40 14.56 -13.45
C ALA A 339 -7.78 14.08 -13.95
N LYS A 340 -8.87 14.57 -13.35
CA LYS A 340 -10.25 14.20 -13.71
C LYS A 340 -10.92 15.19 -14.66
N LEU A 341 -10.66 16.49 -14.49
CA LEU A 341 -11.34 17.56 -15.19
C LEU A 341 -10.54 18.14 -16.37
N GLY A 342 -9.23 17.84 -16.48
CA GLY A 342 -8.35 18.38 -17.51
C GLY A 342 -7.91 19.80 -17.20
#